data_AF-A0A965D5E2-F1
#
_entry.id   AF-A0A965D5E2-F1
#
_cell.length_a   1.000
_cell.length_b   1.000
_cell.length_c   1.000
_cell.angle_alpha   90.00
_cell.angle_beta   90.00
_cell.angle_gamma   90.00
#
_symmetry.space_group_name_H-M   'P 1'
#
loop_
_entity.id
_entity.type
_entity.pdbx_description
1 polymer ?
#
loop_
_entity_poly.entity_id
_entity_poly.type
_entity_poly.pdbx_seq_one_letter_code
_entity_poly.pdbx_strand_id
1 'polypeptide(L)'
;YSPEYLAGFQAEGYSVDLEQGFVEAREKMDRVIARDVRFDIGGDRQRIHSIDTTLRDITFKHILLPVWMAAYKYRGKSYRFVINARTGQVQGERPYSAWKIAFATLIGLAIAAGIGYIMAQQNGG
;
A
#
# COMPACT_ATOMS: atom_id res chain seq x y z
N TYR A 1 12.52 -10.70 25.04
CA TYR A 1 12.57 -9.28 24.63
C TYR A 1 13.60 -8.61 25.52
N SER A 2 14.74 -8.22 24.97
CA SER A 2 15.81 -7.56 25.74
C SER A 2 15.69 -6.04 25.52
N PRO A 3 15.49 -5.23 26.57
CA PRO A 3 15.36 -3.78 26.49
C PRO A 3 16.52 -3.07 25.76
N GLU A 4 17.68 -3.72 25.73
CA GLU A 4 18.93 -3.26 25.11
C GLU A 4 18.79 -2.98 23.59
N TYR A 5 17.90 -3.67 22.87
CA TYR A 5 17.68 -3.44 21.43
C TYR A 5 16.90 -2.14 21.13
N LEU A 6 16.35 -1.47 22.15
CA LEU A 6 15.57 -0.24 22.02
C LEU A 6 16.25 0.97 22.67
N ALA A 7 17.41 0.80 23.29
CA ALA A 7 18.17 1.90 23.86
C ALA A 7 18.61 2.87 22.74
N GLY A 8 17.88 3.97 22.58
CA GLY A 8 18.11 5.01 21.58
C GLY A 8 17.06 5.13 20.47
N PHE A 9 16.08 4.24 20.40
CA PHE A 9 15.00 4.27 19.39
C PHE A 9 13.64 4.45 20.08
N GLN A 10 12.83 5.44 19.63
CA GLN A 10 11.45 5.55 20.09
C GLN A 10 10.61 4.46 19.42
N ALA A 11 10.00 3.60 20.22
CA ALA A 11 9.04 2.60 19.76
C ALA A 11 7.63 3.10 20.08
N GLU A 12 6.78 3.19 19.06
CA GLU A 12 5.36 3.42 19.25
C GLU A 12 4.69 2.08 19.64
N GLY A 13 3.68 2.15 20.51
CA GLY A 13 2.93 0.98 20.96
C GLY A 13 2.16 0.28 19.83
N TYR A 14 1.52 -0.85 20.15
CA TYR A 14 0.74 -1.65 19.21
C TYR A 14 -0.23 -0.77 18.40
N SER A 15 -0.02 -0.71 17.08
CA SER A 15 -0.91 0.02 16.16
C SER A 15 -1.98 -0.88 15.52
N VAL A 16 -1.85 -2.20 15.65
CA VAL A 16 -2.79 -3.19 15.11
C VAL A 16 -3.32 -4.07 16.24
N ASP A 17 -4.64 -4.15 16.34
CA ASP A 17 -5.32 -5.03 17.28
C ASP A 17 -5.14 -6.50 16.90
N LEU A 18 -5.06 -7.37 17.92
CA LEU A 18 -4.78 -8.79 17.73
C LEU A 18 -5.86 -9.49 16.92
N GLU A 19 -7.13 -9.18 17.19
CA GLU A 19 -8.27 -9.80 16.51
C GLU A 19 -8.27 -9.41 15.03
N GLN A 20 -8.07 -8.13 14.74
CA GLN A 20 -7.99 -7.62 13.38
C GLN A 20 -6.80 -8.24 12.62
N GLY A 21 -5.63 -8.31 13.25
CA GLY A 21 -4.44 -8.94 12.65
C GLY A 21 -4.63 -10.44 12.40
N PHE A 22 -5.37 -11.13 13.28
CA PHE A 22 -5.68 -12.55 13.11
C PHE A 22 -6.60 -12.80 11.92
N VAL A 23 -7.64 -11.98 11.72
CA VAL A 23 -8.53 -12.09 10.55
C VAL A 23 -7.74 -11.93 9.25
N GLU A 24 -6.89 -10.90 9.15
CA GLU A 24 -6.07 -10.68 7.95
C GLU A 24 -5.08 -11.83 7.71
N ALA A 25 -4.46 -12.34 8.77
CA ALA A 25 -3.58 -13.51 8.68
C ALA A 25 -4.36 -14.74 8.19
N ARG A 26 -5.58 -14.96 8.69
CA ARG A 26 -6.44 -16.06 8.28
C ARG A 26 -6.77 -16.00 6.80
N GLU A 27 -7.17 -14.85 6.28
CA GLU A 27 -7.45 -14.69 4.86
C GLU A 27 -6.22 -14.98 3.98
N LYS A 28 -5.02 -14.57 4.42
CA LYS A 28 -3.76 -14.89 3.72
C LYS A 28 -3.51 -16.39 3.72
N MET A 29 -3.66 -17.05 4.86
CA MET A 29 -3.49 -18.50 4.98
C MET A 29 -4.51 -19.26 4.13
N ASP A 30 -5.79 -18.89 4.19
CA ASP A 30 -6.86 -19.56 3.44
C ASP A 30 -6.64 -19.45 1.92
N ARG A 31 -6.11 -18.32 1.42
CA ARG A 31 -5.71 -18.19 0.01
C ARG A 31 -4.59 -19.14 -0.39
N VAL A 32 -3.59 -19.31 0.48
CA VAL A 32 -2.48 -20.25 0.25
C VAL A 32 -2.99 -21.69 0.27
N ILE A 33 -3.77 -22.06 1.29
CA ILE A 33 -4.39 -23.39 1.40
C ILE A 33 -5.24 -23.70 0.16
N ALA A 34 -6.10 -22.79 -0.27
CA ALA A 34 -6.93 -22.99 -1.46
C ALA A 34 -6.10 -23.10 -2.75
N ARG A 35 -4.94 -22.43 -2.84
CA ARG A 35 -4.01 -22.59 -3.95
C ARG A 35 -3.38 -23.98 -3.91
N ASP A 36 -2.93 -24.42 -2.74
CA ASP A 36 -2.25 -25.71 -2.58
C ASP A 36 -3.20 -26.88 -2.87
N VAL A 37 -4.46 -26.79 -2.42
CA VAL A 37 -5.53 -27.75 -2.77
C VAL A 37 -5.74 -27.83 -4.29
N ARG A 38 -5.78 -26.69 -4.99
CA ARG A 38 -5.88 -26.68 -6.46
C ARG A 38 -4.68 -27.34 -7.12
N PHE A 39 -3.49 -27.04 -6.63
CA PHE A 39 -2.27 -27.64 -7.16
C PHE A 39 -2.27 -29.17 -7.00
N ASP A 40 -2.75 -29.67 -5.87
CA ASP A 40 -2.87 -31.11 -5.58
C ASP A 40 -3.93 -31.81 -6.43
N ILE A 41 -5.09 -31.18 -6.69
CA ILE A 41 -6.11 -31.71 -7.60
C ILE A 41 -5.54 -31.91 -9.02
N GLY A 42 -4.75 -30.95 -9.51
CA GLY A 42 -4.16 -30.98 -10.84
C GLY A 42 -5.15 -30.79 -12.00
N GLY A 43 -4.62 -30.63 -13.22
CA GLY A 43 -5.42 -30.43 -14.45
C GLY A 43 -6.01 -29.02 -14.63
N ASP A 44 -6.57 -28.76 -15.82
CA ASP A 44 -6.92 -27.40 -16.28
C ASP A 44 -8.28 -26.88 -15.79
N ARG A 45 -9.17 -27.78 -15.37
CA ARG A 45 -10.47 -27.43 -14.77
C ARG A 45 -10.62 -28.10 -13.44
N GLN A 46 -10.66 -27.30 -12.38
CA GLN A 46 -10.73 -27.78 -11.02
C GLN A 46 -11.87 -27.08 -10.28
N ARG A 47 -12.59 -27.84 -9.45
CA ARG A 47 -13.64 -27.31 -8.58
C ARG A 47 -13.39 -27.82 -7.16
N ILE A 48 -13.27 -26.88 -6.23
CA ILE A 48 -13.24 -27.16 -4.81
C ILE A 48 -14.68 -27.14 -4.30
N HIS A 49 -15.14 -28.24 -3.70
CA HIS A 49 -16.50 -28.34 -3.14
C HIS A 49 -16.58 -27.77 -1.72
N SER A 50 -15.61 -28.11 -0.87
CA SER A 50 -15.44 -27.57 0.47
C SER A 50 -13.96 -27.60 0.87
N ILE A 51 -13.57 -26.74 1.80
CA ILE A 51 -12.28 -26.81 2.51
C ILE A 51 -12.58 -26.61 3.98
N ASP A 52 -12.26 -27.61 4.80
CA ASP A 52 -12.40 -27.56 6.25
C ASP A 52 -11.01 -27.50 6.88
N THR A 53 -10.63 -26.34 7.40
CA THR A 53 -9.32 -26.12 8.02
C THR A 53 -9.44 -26.02 9.54
N THR A 54 -8.79 -26.93 10.25
CA THR A 54 -8.67 -26.89 11.71
C THR A 54 -7.34 -26.27 12.11
N LEU A 55 -7.38 -25.20 12.91
CA LEU A 55 -6.19 -24.57 13.49
C LEU A 55 -6.05 -24.99 14.96
N ARG A 56 -4.83 -25.30 15.40
CA ARG A 56 -4.51 -25.69 16.79
C ARG A 56 -3.31 -24.90 17.27
N ASP A 57 -3.19 -24.73 18.60
CA ASP A 57 -2.05 -24.10 19.27
C ASP A 57 -1.68 -22.71 18.70
N ILE A 58 -2.70 -21.91 18.42
CA ILE A 58 -2.51 -20.55 17.88
C ILE A 58 -1.80 -19.71 18.94
N THR A 59 -0.62 -19.21 18.57
CA THR A 59 0.17 -18.31 19.41
C THR A 59 0.38 -16.98 18.70
N PHE A 60 0.63 -15.94 19.49
CA PHE A 60 0.86 -14.60 18.99
C PHE A 60 2.24 -14.12 19.39
N LYS A 61 2.93 -13.48 18.45
CA LYS A 61 4.23 -12.86 18.69
C LYS A 61 4.12 -11.38 18.40
N HIS A 62 4.54 -10.56 19.36
CA HIS A 62 4.78 -9.15 19.08
C HIS A 62 6.03 -9.02 18.21
N ILE A 63 5.88 -8.32 17.09
CA ILE A 63 6.99 -7.99 16.19
C ILE A 63 7.19 -6.48 16.15
N LEU A 64 8.45 -6.07 16.16
CA LEU A 64 8.83 -4.67 15.95
C LEU A 64 9.24 -4.49 14.50
N LEU A 65 8.60 -3.56 13.82
CA LEU A 65 8.94 -3.20 12.45
C LEU A 65 9.78 -1.92 12.46
N PRO A 66 11.03 -1.95 11.96
CA PRO A 66 11.88 -0.76 11.95
C PRO A 66 11.39 0.23 10.91
N VAL A 67 11.11 1.46 11.35
CA VAL A 67 10.73 2.60 10.49
C VAL A 67 11.60 3.81 10.82
N TRP A 68 11.96 4.58 9.81
CA TRP A 68 12.74 5.82 9.96
C TRP A 68 11.82 6.98 9.64
N MET A 69 11.73 7.96 10.53
CA MET A 69 10.93 9.17 10.32
C MET A 69 11.84 10.38 10.26
N ALA A 70 11.58 11.27 9.30
CA ALA A 70 12.26 12.54 9.21
C ALA A 70 11.29 13.64 8.76
N ALA A 71 11.62 14.88 9.13
CA ALA A 71 10.87 16.05 8.72
C ALA A 71 11.81 17.16 8.27
N TYR A 72 11.43 17.89 7.22
CA TYR A 72 12.15 19.05 6.72
C TYR A 72 11.20 20.24 6.56
N LYS A 73 11.74 21.46 6.62
CA LYS A 73 10.96 22.68 6.40
C LYS A 73 11.18 23.20 4.98
N TYR A 74 10.10 23.54 4.30
CA TYR A 74 10.12 24.21 3.01
C TYR A 74 9.07 25.34 3.01
N ARG A 75 9.52 26.57 2.75
CA ARG A 75 8.68 27.79 2.76
C ARG A 75 7.82 27.93 4.04
N GLY A 76 8.42 27.66 5.19
CA GLY A 76 7.74 27.75 6.49
C GLY A 76 6.80 26.59 6.82
N LYS A 77 6.54 25.66 5.89
CA LYS A 77 5.75 24.46 6.15
C LYS A 77 6.66 23.26 6.41
N SER A 78 6.34 22.46 7.42
CA SER A 78 7.01 21.20 7.70
C SER A 78 6.43 20.10 6.81
N TYR A 79 7.30 19.25 6.28
CA TYR A 79 6.95 18.08 5.48
C TYR A 79 7.57 16.85 6.13
N ARG A 80 6.75 15.83 6.41
CA ARG A 80 7.19 14.58 7.04
C ARG A 80 7.24 13.45 6.01
N PHE A 81 8.24 12.60 6.14
CA PHE A 81 8.28 11.32 5.44
C PHE A 81 8.73 10.19 6.37
N VAL A 82 8.28 9.00 6.03
CA VAL A 82 8.53 7.74 6.72
C VAL A 82 9.14 6.76 5.73
N ILE A 83 10.13 6.00 6.19
CA ILE A 83 10.83 5.00 5.40
C ILE A 83 10.67 3.65 6.10
N ASN A 84 10.21 2.65 5.36
CA ASN A 84 10.28 1.26 5.80
C ASN A 84 11.74 0.79 5.75
N ALA A 85 12.35 0.49 6.90
CA ALA A 85 13.78 0.14 6.95
C ALA A 85 14.11 -1.22 6.34
N ARG A 86 13.11 -2.07 6.09
CA ARG A 86 13.28 -3.39 5.49
C ARG A 86 13.22 -3.34 3.97
N THR A 87 12.27 -2.58 3.41
CA THR A 87 12.06 -2.51 1.95
C THR A 87 12.67 -1.27 1.30
N GLY A 88 13.00 -0.24 2.09
CA GLY A 88 13.44 1.07 1.59
C GLY A 88 12.31 1.91 1.00
N GLN A 89 11.06 1.45 1.05
CA GLN A 89 9.92 2.23 0.55
C GLN A 89 9.73 3.50 1.37
N VAL A 90 9.57 4.62 0.68
CA VAL A 90 9.40 5.95 1.26
C VAL A 90 7.98 6.43 1.02
N GLN A 91 7.30 6.87 2.09
CA GLN A 91 6.00 7.49 2.01
C GLN A 91 6.00 8.78 2.80
N GLY A 92 5.49 9.86 2.23
CA GLY A 92 5.52 11.15 2.89
C GLY A 92 4.95 12.29 2.06
N GLU A 93 4.89 13.43 2.70
CA GLU A 93 4.43 14.67 2.09
C GLU A 93 5.55 15.32 1.28
N ARG A 94 5.16 16.01 0.20
CA ARG A 94 6.08 16.76 -0.65
C ARG A 94 5.48 18.08 -1.10
N PRO A 95 6.29 19.13 -1.30
CA PRO A 95 5.80 20.37 -1.86
C PRO A 95 5.44 20.19 -3.34
N TYR A 96 4.25 20.66 -3.71
CA TYR A 96 3.82 20.74 -5.10
C TYR A 96 4.15 22.12 -5.67
N SER A 97 4.58 22.15 -6.93
CA SER A 97 4.83 23.41 -7.64
C SER A 97 3.59 23.86 -8.38
N ALA A 98 2.95 24.94 -7.89
CA ALA A 98 1.76 25.53 -8.50
C ALA A 98 1.98 25.89 -9.98
N TRP A 99 3.17 26.40 -10.33
CA TRP A 99 3.50 26.75 -11.72
C TRP A 99 3.53 25.53 -12.64
N LYS A 100 4.10 24.41 -12.18
CA LYS A 100 4.12 23.15 -12.95
C LYS A 100 2.71 22.63 -13.19
N ILE A 101 1.86 22.69 -12.17
CA ILE A 101 0.45 22.27 -12.28
C ILE A 101 -0.30 23.19 -13.24
N ALA A 102 -0.19 24.51 -13.09
CA ALA A 102 -0.86 25.47 -13.95
C ALA A 102 -0.50 25.28 -15.43
N PHE A 103 0.79 25.12 -15.74
CA PHE A 103 1.23 24.90 -17.11
C PHE A 103 0.74 23.56 -17.68
N ALA A 104 0.78 22.49 -16.89
CA ALA A 104 0.25 21.18 -17.30
C ALA A 104 -1.27 21.25 -17.59
N THR A 105 -2.04 21.97 -16.76
CA THR A 105 -3.47 22.18 -16.97
C THR A 105 -3.75 23.00 -18.22
N LEU A 106 -3.01 24.09 -18.44
CA LEU A 106 -3.18 24.94 -19.64
C LEU A 106 -2.91 24.18 -20.94
N ILE A 107 -1.84 23.37 -20.98
CA ILE A 107 -1.54 22.51 -22.14
C ILE A 107 -2.68 21.51 -22.36
N GLY A 108 -3.15 20.84 -21.31
CA GLY A 108 -4.25 19.88 -21.42
C GLY A 108 -5.52 20.51 -21.98
N LEU A 109 -5.87 21.72 -21.54
CA LEU A 109 -7.02 22.47 -22.05
C LEU A 109 -6.84 22.88 -23.52
N ALA A 110 -5.65 23.33 -23.91
CA ALA A 110 -5.36 23.70 -25.29
C ALA A 110 -5.50 22.50 -26.25
N ILE A 111 -4.99 21.33 -25.84
CA ILE A 111 -5.13 20.08 -26.61
C ILE A 111 -6.60 19.68 -26.73
N ALA A 112 -7.34 19.69 -25.61
CA ALA A 112 -8.76 19.35 -25.61
C ALA A 112 -9.59 20.29 -26.50
N ALA A 113 -9.31 21.60 -26.45
CA ALA A 113 -9.95 22.58 -27.32
C ALA A 113 -9.62 22.35 -28.80
N GLY A 114 -8.37 22.05 -29.13
CA GLY A 114 -7.95 21.72 -30.50
C GLY A 114 -8.64 20.48 -31.05
N ILE A 115 -8.73 19.41 -30.26
CA ILE A 115 -9.47 18.18 -30.63
C ILE A 115 -10.96 18.47 -30.82
N GLY A 116 -11.57 19.18 -29.88
CA GLY A 116 -12.98 19.57 -29.96
C GLY A 116 -13.29 20.39 -31.21
N TYR A 117 -12.40 21.32 -31.57
CA TYR A 117 -12.53 22.12 -32.79
C TYR A 117 -12.45 21.25 -34.05
N ILE A 118 -11.48 20.32 -34.13
CA ILE A 118 -11.36 19.40 -35.27
C ILE A 118 -12.58 18.50 -35.39
N MET A 119 -13.09 17.94 -34.28
CA MET A 119 -14.30 17.11 -34.27
C MET A 119 -15.54 17.89 -34.68
N ALA A 120 -15.68 19.14 -34.22
CA ALA A 120 -16.78 20.01 -34.63
C ALA A 120 -16.73 20.29 -36.14
N GLN A 121 -15.54 20.46 -36.71
CA GLN A 121 -15.37 20.66 -38.16
C GLN A 121 -15.71 19.40 -38.97
N GLN A 122 -15.42 18.20 -38.44
CA GLN A 122 -15.73 16.93 -39.10
C GLN A 122 -17.22 16.57 -39.06
N ASN A 123 -17.94 16.95 -38.00
CA ASN A 123 -19.37 16.66 -37.83
C ASN A 123 -20.30 17.72 -38.44
N GLY A 124 -19.76 18.88 -38.84
CA GLY A 124 -20.51 20.00 -39.41
C GLY A 124 -20.47 20.09 -40.94
N GLY A 125 -20.05 19.03 -41.63
CA GLY A 125 -20.00 18.91 -43.09
C GLY A 125 -21.00 17.91 -43.63
#